data_AF-A0A3D1CM08-F1
#
_entry.id   AF-A0A3D1CM08-F1
#
_cell.length_a   1.000
_cell.length_b   1.000
_cell.length_c   1.000
_cell.angle_alpha   90.00
_cell.angle_beta   90.00
_cell.angle_gamma   90.00
#
_symmetry.space_group_name_H-M   'P 1'
#
loop_
_entity.id
_entity.type
_entity.pdbx_description
1 polymer ?
#
loop_
_entity_poly.entity_id
_entity_poly.type
_entity_poly.pdbx_seq_one_letter_code
_entity_poly.pdbx_strand_id
1 'polypeptide(L)' 'MEKDLEGNPHWYDLQKGQYIQGLIARDGNERRVYVVTLEPEPEDQQIHSRWPRVVQNGEKSLINKAY' A
#
# COMPACT_ATOMS: atom_id res chain seq x y z
N MET A 1 8.62 -11.24 5.56
CA MET A 1 9.02 -10.12 4.70
C MET A 1 9.87 -10.66 3.58
N GLU A 2 9.64 -10.19 2.36
CA GLU A 2 10.47 -10.57 1.22
C GLU A 2 11.88 -10.02 1.45
N LYS A 3 12.87 -10.83 1.08
CA LYS A 3 14.28 -10.49 1.18
C LYS A 3 14.75 -10.12 -0.22
N ASP A 4 15.70 -9.20 -0.31
CA ASP A 4 16.39 -8.99 -1.58
C ASP A 4 17.19 -10.24 -2.00
N LEU A 5 17.81 -10.16 -3.18
CA LEU A 5 18.64 -11.22 -3.74
C LEU A 5 19.84 -11.60 -2.84
N GLU A 6 20.23 -10.73 -1.90
CA GLU A 6 21.32 -10.93 -0.94
C GLU A 6 20.82 -11.44 0.42
N GLY A 7 19.50 -11.61 0.58
CA GLY A 7 18.87 -12.15 1.78
C GLY A 7 18.58 -11.11 2.86
N ASN A 8 18.74 -9.81 2.58
CA ASN A 8 18.52 -8.74 3.55
C ASN A 8 17.03 -8.35 3.63
N PRO A 9 16.51 -8.12 4.84
CA PRO A 9 15.16 -7.59 5.02
C PRO A 9 15.12 -6.09 4.73
N HIS A 10 14.15 -5.66 3.93
CA HIS A 10 13.90 -4.24 3.65
C HIS A 10 12.79 -3.69 4.55
N TRP A 11 13.05 -2.54 5.17
CA TRP A 11 12.09 -1.80 5.98
C TRP A 11 11.94 -0.39 5.41
N TYR A 12 10.70 0.07 5.33
CA TYR A 12 10.38 1.41 4.83
C TYR A 12 9.60 2.17 5.90
N ASP A 13 10.16 3.27 6.37
CA ASP A 13 9.56 4.08 7.41
C ASP A 13 8.47 5.00 6.84
N LEU A 14 7.32 5.02 7.50
CA LEU A 14 6.31 6.05 7.27
C LEU A 14 6.62 7.29 8.11
N GLN A 15 6.67 8.42 7.44
CA GLN A 15 6.79 9.72 8.09
C GLN A 15 5.49 10.12 8.78
N LYS A 16 5.57 11.01 9.76
CA LYS A 16 4.39 11.52 10.46
C LYS A 16 3.40 12.13 9.46
N GLY A 17 2.15 11.69 9.53
CA GLY A 17 1.09 12.15 8.62
C GLY A 17 1.01 11.39 7.30
N GLN A 18 1.83 10.35 7.12
CA GLN A 18 1.67 9.35 6.07
C GLN A 18 0.86 8.15 6.57
N TYR A 19 0.05 7.58 5.68
CA TYR A 19 -0.84 6.46 5.96
C TYR A 19 -0.87 5.50 4.78
N ILE A 20 -1.15 4.22 5.04
CA ILE A 20 -1.45 3.25 3.99
C ILE A 20 -2.91 3.39 3.60
N GLN A 21 -3.18 3.52 2.29
CA GLN A 21 -4.53 3.57 1.79
C GLN A 21 -5.20 2.20 1.85
N GLY A 22 -6.40 2.16 2.43
CA GLY A 22 -7.25 0.99 2.46
C GLY A 22 -8.63 1.21 1.85
N LEU A 23 -9.25 0.12 1.41
CA LEU A 23 -10.66 0.03 1.06
C LEU A 23 -11.36 -0.86 2.10
N ILE A 24 -12.46 -0.37 2.68
CA ILE A 24 -13.28 -1.14 3.62
C ILE A 24 -14.46 -1.73 2.86
N ALA A 25 -14.53 -3.06 2.78
CA ALA A 25 -15.70 -3.78 2.33
C ALA A 25 -16.49 -4.29 3.53
N ARG A 26 -17.82 -4.29 3.41
CA ARG A 26 -18.73 -4.81 4.43
C ARG A 26 -19.68 -5.80 3.79
N ASP A 27 -19.82 -6.97 4.41
CA ASP A 27 -20.79 -7.98 4.01
C ASP A 27 -21.46 -8.55 5.26
N GLY A 28 -22.72 -8.17 5.49
CA GLY A 28 -23.41 -8.41 6.75
C GLY A 28 -22.61 -7.89 7.96
N ASN A 29 -22.23 -8.82 8.85
CA ASN A 29 -21.42 -8.52 10.04
C ASN A 29 -19.90 -8.60 9.77
N GLU A 30 -19.49 -8.97 8.57
CA GLU A 30 -18.08 -9.06 8.20
C GLU A 30 -17.54 -7.71 7.72
N ARG A 31 -16.32 -7.38 8.15
CA ARG A 31 -15.57 -6.21 7.67
C ARG A 31 -14.22 -6.68 7.18
N ARG A 32 -13.93 -6.40 5.90
CA ARG A 32 -12.62 -6.65 5.28
C ARG A 32 -11.95 -5.33 4.96
N VAL A 33 -10.66 -5.23 5.27
CA VAL A 33 -9.80 -4.12 4.87
C VAL A 33 -8.87 -4.62 3.78
N TYR A 34 -8.97 -4.04 2.60
CA TYR A 34 -8.05 -4.29 1.49
C TYR A 34 -7.02 -3.17 1.43
N VAL A 35 -5.75 -3.50 1.23
CA VAL A 35 -4.68 -2.53 1.02
C VAL A 35 -4.63 -2.20 -0.47
N VAL A 36 -4.68 -0.91 -0.81
CA VAL A 36 -4.46 -0.46 -2.19
C VAL A 36 -2.98 -0.60 -2.50
N THR A 37 -2.64 -1.23 -3.61
CA THR A 37 -1.25 -1.40 -4.03
C THR A 37 -0.95 -0.67 -5.35
N LEU A 38 0.32 -0.35 -5.56
CA LEU A 38 0.90 0.23 -6.77
C LEU A 38 1.98 -0.71 -7.33
N GLU A 39 2.36 -0.47 -8.59
CA GLU A 39 3.54 -1.11 -9.18
C GLU A 39 4.80 -0.54 -8.55
N PRO A 40 5.83 -1.36 -8.30
CA PRO A 40 7.15 -0.89 -7.90
C PRO A 40 7.78 -0.04 -9.00
N GLU A 41 8.56 0.96 -8.58
CA GLU A 41 9.56 1.55 -9.47
C GLU A 41 10.50 0.45 -9.98
N PRO A 42 11.00 0.55 -11.23
CA PRO A 42 11.79 -0.51 -11.87
C PRO A 42 12.97 -1.03 -11.02
N GLU A 43 13.57 -0.14 -10.23
CA GLU A 43 14.68 -0.44 -9.32
C GLU A 43 14.30 -1.43 -8.22
N ASP A 44 13.05 -1.39 -7.75
CA ASP A 44 12.54 -2.17 -6.61
C ASP A 44 11.74 -3.41 -7.03
N GLN A 45 11.48 -3.60 -8.33
CA GLN A 45 10.70 -4.75 -8.85
C GLN A 45 11.32 -6.11 -8.51
N GLN A 46 12.63 -6.15 -8.28
CA GLN A 46 13.35 -7.36 -7.90
C GLN A 46 13.20 -7.70 -6.41
N ILE A 47 12.74 -6.75 -5.59
CA ILE A 47 12.58 -6.88 -4.14
C ILE A 47 11.12 -7.20 -3.82
N HIS A 48 10.19 -6.44 -4.41
CA HIS A 48 8.75 -6.58 -4.18
C HIS A 48 7.95 -6.53 -5.47
N SER A 49 6.90 -7.35 -5.57
CA SER A 49 6.00 -7.33 -6.73
C SER A 49 4.99 -6.18 -6.70
N ARG A 50 4.67 -5.65 -5.51
CA ARG A 50 3.65 -4.62 -5.27
C ARG A 50 4.04 -3.75 -4.08
N TRP A 51 3.65 -2.49 -4.12
CA TRP A 51 3.83 -1.55 -3.02
C TRP A 51 2.52 -1.08 -2.42
N PRO A 52 2.37 -1.00 -1.09
CA PRO A 52 1.21 -0.32 -0.51
C PRO A 52 1.20 1.15 -0.95
N ARG A 53 0.04 1.64 -1.37
CA ARG A 53 -0.12 3.07 -1.68
C ARG A 53 -0.07 3.87 -0.38
N VAL A 54 0.98 4.66 -0.22
CA VAL A 54 1.12 5.61 0.88
C VAL A 54 0.48 6.95 0.49
N VAL A 55 -0.30 7.53 1.40
CA VAL A 55 -0.99 8.82 1.23
C VAL A 55 -0.65 9.77 2.37
N GLN A 56 -0.79 11.07 2.13
CA GLN A 56 -0.64 12.09 3.17
C GLN A 56 -1.98 12.52 3.76
N ASN A 57 -1.95 13.01 5.00
CA ASN A 57 -3.14 13.61 5.63
C ASN A 57 -3.67 14.78 4.77
N GLY A 58 -4.95 14.73 4.40
CA GLY A 58 -5.58 15.75 3.55
C GLY A 58 -5.34 15.56 2.05
N GLU A 59 -4.62 14.52 1.62
CA GLU A 59 -4.50 14.17 0.21
C GLU A 59 -5.86 13.77 -0.36
N LYS A 60 -6.25 14.37 -1.49
CA LYS A 60 -7.50 14.01 -2.15
C LYS A 60 -7.37 12.65 -2.80
N SER A 61 -8.32 11.77 -2.49
CA SER A 61 -8.40 10.46 -3.11
C SER A 61 -8.69 10.60 -4.61
N LEU A 62 -7.81 10.03 -5.44
CA LEU A 62 -7.95 10.03 -6.90
C LEU A 62 -8.85 8.90 -7.43
N ILE A 63 -9.33 8.01 -6.55
CA ILE A 63 -10.38 7.05 -6.90
C ILE A 63 -11.67 7.83 -7.15
N ASN A 64 -11.93 8.09 -8.44
CA ASN A 64 -13.20 8.60 -8.92
C ASN A 64 -14.32 7.74 -8.32
N LYS A 65 -15.35 8.40 -7.77
CA LYS A 65 -16.58 7.74 -7.32
C LYS A 65 -17.29 7.12 -8.53
N ALA A 66 -16.84 5.95 -8.96
CA ALA A 66 -17.62 5.08 -9.83
C ALA A 66 -18.63 4.36 -8.92
N TYR A 67 -19.82 4.95 -8.83
CA TYR A 67 -21.04 4.26 -8.42
C TYR A 67 -21.78 3.85 -9.69
#